data_AF-A0A9Q6Z3K8-F1
#
_entry.id   AF-A0A9Q6Z3K8-F1
#
_cell.length_a   1.000
_cell.length_b   1.000
_cell.length_c   1.000
_cell.angle_alpha   90.00
_cell.angle_beta   90.00
_cell.angle_gamma   90.00
#
_symmetry.space_group_name_H-M   'P 1'
#
loop_
_entity.id
_entity.type
_entity.pdbx_description
1 polymer ?
#
loop_
_entity_poly.entity_id
_entity_poly.type
_entity_poly.pdbx_seq_one_letter_code
_entity_poly.pdbx_strand_id
1 'polypeptide(L)'
;MAYSIKKEDVIQYKPEELKNFHLFIHEYIDNLNFTFNPSDFLPNAADYIAMAASLFKDAGWSGDGAIQLIWVPPFIWEGFSTGEEANGIVLWHVKQKEDGISWLLSPIAFPINTQAR
;
A
#
# COMPACT_ATOMS: atom_id res chain seq x y z
N MET A 1 21.55 11.57 17.40
CA MET A 1 20.37 10.79 17.85
C MET A 1 19.78 10.13 16.62
N ALA A 2 19.30 8.89 16.74
CA ALA A 2 18.59 8.24 15.63
C ALA A 2 17.23 8.93 15.44
N TYR A 3 16.86 9.18 14.19
CA TYR A 3 15.56 9.76 13.82
C TYR A 3 14.60 8.64 13.40
N SER A 4 13.34 8.76 13.81
CA SER A 4 12.23 7.92 13.36
C SER A 4 11.05 8.81 13.01
N ILE A 5 10.40 8.53 11.87
CA ILE A 5 9.20 9.23 11.44
C ILE A 5 8.03 8.96 12.40
N LYS A 6 7.19 9.98 12.66
CA LYS A 6 5.95 9.80 13.44
C LYS A 6 4.87 9.18 12.58
N LYS A 7 3.88 8.53 13.20
CA LYS A 7 2.78 7.89 12.46
C LYS A 7 1.98 8.90 11.64
N GLU A 8 1.68 10.06 12.21
CA GLU A 8 0.98 11.14 11.50
C GLU A 8 1.78 11.68 10.29
N ASP A 9 3.10 11.42 10.27
CA ASP A 9 3.97 11.92 9.22
C ASP A 9 4.11 10.94 8.03
N VAL A 10 3.63 9.70 8.14
CA VAL A 10 3.85 8.63 7.15
C VAL A 10 3.07 8.85 5.85
N ILE A 11 1.84 9.36 5.94
CA ILE A 11 0.96 9.58 4.79
C ILE A 11 0.70 11.08 4.64
N GLN A 12 1.29 11.69 3.61
CA GLN A 12 1.31 13.14 3.38
C GLN A 12 0.51 13.59 2.15
N TYR A 13 -0.30 12.71 1.58
CA TYR A 13 -1.15 12.96 0.42
C TYR A 13 -2.62 12.85 0.81
N LYS A 14 -3.50 13.48 0.05
CA LYS A 14 -4.95 13.40 0.24
C LYS A 14 -5.53 12.11 -0.37
N PRO A 15 -6.73 11.65 0.05
CA PRO A 15 -7.34 10.45 -0.49
C PRO A 15 -7.41 10.44 -2.02
N GLU A 16 -7.81 11.55 -2.64
CA GLU A 16 -7.96 11.68 -4.09
C GLU A 16 -6.68 11.49 -4.89
N GLU A 17 -5.51 11.54 -4.26
CA GLU A 17 -4.22 11.33 -4.92
C GLU A 17 -3.93 9.84 -5.15
N LEU A 18 -4.65 8.93 -4.48
CA LEU A 18 -4.56 7.47 -4.70
C LEU A 18 -4.90 7.07 -6.15
N LYS A 19 -5.67 7.87 -6.88
CA LYS A 19 -5.97 7.62 -8.30
C LYS A 19 -4.72 7.67 -9.20
N ASN A 20 -3.66 8.32 -8.73
CA ASN A 20 -2.40 8.42 -9.46
C ASN A 20 -1.45 7.25 -9.14
N PHE A 21 -1.85 6.35 -8.23
CA PHE A 21 -1.01 5.24 -7.80
C PHE A 21 -1.06 4.11 -8.84
N HIS A 22 0.00 3.32 -8.85
CA HIS A 22 0.11 2.12 -9.66
C HIS A 22 -0.63 0.97 -8.99
N LEU A 23 -1.53 0.34 -9.73
CA LEU A 23 -2.24 -0.85 -9.31
C LEU A 23 -1.46 -2.11 -9.67
N PHE A 24 -1.33 -3.03 -8.71
CA PHE A 24 -0.78 -4.36 -8.90
C PHE A 24 -1.74 -5.42 -8.40
N ILE A 25 -1.73 -6.57 -9.07
CA ILE A 25 -2.44 -7.78 -8.65
C ILE A 25 -1.38 -8.86 -8.45
N HIS A 26 -1.42 -9.52 -7.30
CA HIS A 26 -0.47 -10.57 -6.97
C HIS A 26 -1.15 -11.72 -6.25
N GLU A 27 -0.67 -12.92 -6.52
CA GLU A 27 -1.00 -14.12 -5.77
C GLU A 27 0.00 -14.22 -4.59
N TYR A 28 -0.41 -14.80 -3.45
CA TYR A 28 0.51 -15.20 -2.37
C TYR A 28 1.06 -14.09 -1.43
N ILE A 29 0.25 -13.10 -1.04
CA ILE A 29 0.53 -12.27 0.16
C ILE A 29 -0.22 -12.87 1.35
N ASP A 30 0.35 -13.91 1.95
CA ASP A 30 -0.34 -14.71 2.98
C ASP A 30 -0.07 -14.25 4.42
N ASN A 31 1.02 -13.52 4.66
CA ASN A 31 1.38 -13.12 6.02
C ASN A 31 0.83 -11.74 6.38
N LEU A 32 -0.48 -11.69 6.62
CA LEU A 32 -1.19 -10.46 6.97
C LEU A 32 -0.82 -9.91 8.36
N ASN A 33 -0.05 -10.65 9.18
CA ASN A 33 0.41 -10.19 10.50
C ASN A 33 1.38 -8.98 10.40
N PHE A 34 1.96 -8.73 9.22
CA PHE A 34 2.87 -7.61 8.96
C PHE A 34 2.21 -6.47 8.19
N THR A 35 0.88 -6.38 8.30
CA THR A 35 0.09 -5.29 7.76
C THR A 35 -0.42 -4.42 8.89
N PHE A 36 -0.62 -3.13 8.62
CA PHE A 36 -1.11 -2.18 9.61
C PHE A 36 -2.50 -1.66 9.28
N ASN A 37 -3.24 -1.26 10.32
CA ASN A 37 -4.54 -0.63 10.13
C ASN A 37 -4.34 0.84 9.71
N PRO A 38 -4.96 1.32 8.61
CA PRO A 38 -4.82 2.72 8.20
C PRO A 38 -5.23 3.73 9.28
N SER A 39 -6.17 3.37 10.16
CA SER A 39 -6.61 4.21 11.28
C SER A 39 -5.53 4.46 12.34
N ASP A 40 -4.45 3.67 12.34
CA ASP A 40 -3.30 3.90 13.23
C ASP A 40 -2.44 5.10 12.78
N PHE A 41 -2.58 5.54 11.52
CA PHE A 41 -1.77 6.59 10.90
C PHE A 41 -2.61 7.81 10.50
N LEU A 42 -3.89 7.61 10.18
CA LEU A 42 -4.76 8.62 9.61
C LEU A 42 -6.04 8.81 10.44
N PRO A 43 -6.37 10.02 10.92
CA PRO A 43 -7.62 10.27 11.64
C PRO A 43 -8.85 10.12 10.74
N ASN A 44 -8.72 10.38 9.44
CA ASN A 44 -9.77 10.22 8.43
C ASN A 44 -9.53 9.00 7.54
N ALA A 45 -8.96 7.92 8.10
CA ALA A 45 -8.67 6.68 7.37
C ALA A 45 -9.85 6.14 6.53
N ALA A 46 -11.09 6.36 6.97
CA ALA A 46 -12.28 5.94 6.25
C ALA A 46 -12.36 6.50 4.81
N ASP A 47 -11.93 7.75 4.59
CA ASP A 47 -11.96 8.39 3.27
C ASP A 47 -10.95 7.73 2.32
N TYR A 48 -9.76 7.42 2.84
CA TYR A 48 -8.72 6.73 2.07
C TYR A 48 -9.10 5.28 1.78
N ILE A 49 -9.66 4.58 2.77
CA ILE A 49 -10.16 3.20 2.61
C ILE A 49 -11.26 3.18 1.54
N ALA A 50 -12.18 4.14 1.54
CA ALA A 50 -13.23 4.23 0.53
C ALA A 50 -12.66 4.48 -0.88
N MET A 51 -11.67 5.37 -1.01
CA MET A 51 -11.01 5.63 -2.29
C MET A 51 -10.25 4.40 -2.80
N ALA A 52 -9.42 3.77 -1.96
CA ALA A 52 -8.70 2.54 -2.32
C ALA A 52 -9.68 1.41 -2.69
N ALA A 53 -10.77 1.26 -1.92
CA ALA A 53 -11.82 0.28 -2.21
C ALA A 53 -12.46 0.50 -3.58
N SER A 54 -12.74 1.75 -3.96
CA SER A 54 -13.27 2.07 -5.29
C SER A 54 -12.31 1.61 -6.39
N LEU A 55 -11.03 1.97 -6.27
CA LEU A 55 -10.00 1.62 -7.26
C LEU A 55 -9.80 0.11 -7.37
N PHE A 56 -9.85 -0.62 -6.25
CA PHE A 56 -9.76 -2.08 -6.26
C PHE A 56 -10.99 -2.74 -6.89
N LYS A 57 -12.20 -2.24 -6.61
CA LYS A 57 -13.43 -2.75 -7.23
C LYS A 57 -13.45 -2.53 -8.73
N ASP A 58 -13.02 -1.34 -9.18
CA ASP A 58 -12.87 -1.03 -10.60
C ASP A 58 -11.88 -1.99 -11.31
N ALA A 59 -10.94 -2.55 -10.54
CA ALA A 59 -9.97 -3.55 -10.99
C ALA A 59 -10.39 -5.02 -10.79
N GLY A 60 -11.63 -5.27 -10.37
CA GLY A 60 -12.18 -6.63 -10.24
C GLY A 60 -12.10 -7.27 -8.85
N TRP A 61 -11.75 -6.52 -7.80
CA TRP A 61 -11.89 -7.01 -6.42
C TRP A 61 -13.37 -7.14 -6.04
N SER A 62 -13.75 -8.27 -5.44
CA SER A 62 -15.15 -8.59 -5.05
C SER A 62 -15.65 -7.81 -3.83
N GLY A 63 -14.80 -7.03 -3.16
CA GLY A 63 -15.20 -6.19 -2.04
C GLY A 63 -15.14 -6.87 -0.66
N ASP A 64 -14.38 -7.96 -0.52
CA ASP A 64 -14.15 -8.65 0.75
C ASP A 64 -12.70 -8.53 1.27
N GLY A 65 -12.48 -8.84 2.54
CA GLY A 65 -11.17 -8.62 3.18
C GLY A 65 -11.05 -7.23 3.80
N ALA A 66 -9.90 -6.96 4.40
CA ALA A 66 -9.61 -5.68 5.04
C ALA A 66 -8.56 -4.92 4.21
N ILE A 67 -8.80 -3.64 3.95
CA ILE A 67 -7.79 -2.76 3.36
C ILE A 67 -6.80 -2.38 4.47
N GLN A 68 -5.55 -2.70 4.26
CA GLN A 68 -4.45 -2.55 5.21
C GLN A 68 -3.24 -1.91 4.54
N LEU A 69 -2.26 -1.52 5.35
CA LEU A 69 -1.03 -0.88 4.89
C LEU A 69 0.15 -1.84 4.95
N ILE A 70 0.98 -1.85 3.90
CA ILE A 70 2.28 -2.53 3.88
C ILE A 70 3.36 -1.46 3.75
N TRP A 71 4.29 -1.40 4.70
CA TRP A 71 5.47 -0.54 4.56
C TRP A 71 6.56 -1.28 3.80
N VAL A 72 7.13 -0.61 2.80
CA VAL A 72 8.25 -1.15 2.03
C VAL A 72 9.48 -0.26 2.26
N PRO A 73 10.53 -0.82 2.86
CA PRO A 73 11.76 -0.08 3.13
C PRO A 73 12.41 0.43 1.85
N PRO A 74 13.09 1.58 1.89
CA PRO A 74 13.60 2.21 0.69
C PRO A 74 14.83 1.53 0.07
N PHE A 75 15.55 0.69 0.83
CA PHE A 75 16.69 -0.08 0.30
C PHE A 75 16.28 -1.15 -0.73
N ILE A 76 14.97 -1.34 -0.95
CA ILE A 76 14.43 -2.21 -1.99
C ILE A 76 14.66 -1.64 -3.40
N TRP A 77 14.84 -0.33 -3.55
CA TRP A 77 15.09 0.32 -4.85
C TRP A 77 16.57 0.64 -5.07
N GLU A 78 17.02 0.46 -6.31
CA GLU A 78 18.34 0.95 -6.75
C GLU A 78 18.38 2.48 -6.77
N GLY A 79 19.52 3.08 -6.44
CA GLY A 79 19.72 4.54 -6.53
C GLY A 79 19.33 5.34 -5.29
N PHE A 80 18.90 4.68 -4.21
CA PHE A 80 18.66 5.32 -2.92
C PHE A 80 19.91 6.06 -2.42
N SER A 81 19.81 7.38 -2.24
CA SER A 81 20.97 8.21 -1.92
C SER A 81 20.70 9.39 -0.98
N THR A 82 19.44 9.70 -0.66
CA THR A 82 19.07 10.88 0.13
C THR A 82 18.17 10.58 1.33
N GLY A 83 18.12 11.51 2.29
CA GLY A 83 17.42 11.33 3.57
C GLY A 83 15.88 11.33 3.48
N GLU A 84 15.29 11.99 2.47
CA GLU A 84 13.82 12.02 2.27
C GLU A 84 13.29 10.66 1.79
N GLU A 85 14.09 9.95 1.02
CA GLU A 85 13.79 8.61 0.57
C GLU A 85 13.76 7.63 1.77
N ALA A 86 14.46 7.93 2.88
CA ALA A 86 14.69 7.01 4.01
C ALA A 86 13.42 6.50 4.69
N ASN A 87 12.30 7.17 4.46
CA ASN A 87 11.01 6.81 5.02
C ASN A 87 10.33 5.63 4.29
N GLY A 88 10.86 5.20 3.14
CA GLY A 88 10.25 4.15 2.32
C GLY A 88 8.92 4.59 1.73
N ILE A 89 8.12 3.62 1.30
CA ILE A 89 6.75 3.86 0.82
C ILE A 89 5.75 3.00 1.58
N VAL A 90 4.49 3.40 1.51
CA VAL A 90 3.37 2.62 2.03
C VAL A 90 2.48 2.20 0.87
N LEU A 91 2.15 0.92 0.84
CA LEU A 91 1.20 0.32 -0.09
C LEU A 91 -0.15 0.20 0.59
N TRP A 92 -1.21 0.47 -0.16
CA TRP A 92 -2.55 0.05 0.22
C TRP A 92 -2.74 -1.36 -0.31
N HIS A 93 -3.17 -2.29 0.54
CA HIS A 93 -3.29 -3.70 0.22
C HIS A 93 -4.64 -4.23 0.68
N VAL A 94 -5.25 -5.09 -0.12
CA VAL A 94 -6.31 -5.99 0.32
C VAL A 94 -6.08 -7.37 -0.24
N LYS A 95 -6.35 -8.38 0.59
CA LYS A 95 -6.41 -9.78 0.17
C LYS A 95 -7.86 -10.24 0.15
N GLN A 96 -8.31 -10.72 -1.00
CA GLN A 96 -9.62 -11.33 -1.15
C GLN A 96 -9.68 -12.66 -0.41
N LYS A 97 -10.79 -12.91 0.29
CA LYS A 97 -10.92 -14.10 1.14
C LYS A 97 -11.20 -15.35 0.32
N GLU A 98 -11.96 -15.21 -0.77
CA GLU A 98 -12.44 -16.34 -1.55
C GLU A 98 -11.33 -17.05 -2.35
N ASP A 99 -10.51 -16.29 -3.08
CA ASP A 99 -9.47 -16.82 -3.97
C ASP A 99 -8.04 -16.50 -3.51
N GLY A 100 -7.87 -15.64 -2.50
CA GLY A 100 -6.58 -15.26 -1.97
C GLY A 100 -5.80 -14.25 -2.82
N ILE A 101 -6.39 -13.73 -3.90
CA ILE A 101 -5.76 -12.71 -4.74
C ILE A 101 -5.55 -11.44 -3.91
N SER A 102 -4.43 -10.75 -4.13
CA SER A 102 -4.11 -9.49 -3.48
C SER A 102 -4.08 -8.34 -4.47
N TRP A 103 -4.71 -7.23 -4.11
CA TRP A 103 -4.64 -5.97 -4.85
C TRP A 103 -3.79 -4.99 -4.05
N LEU A 104 -2.92 -4.26 -4.75
CA LEU A 104 -2.04 -3.26 -4.16
C LEU A 104 -2.09 -1.95 -4.93
N LEU A 105 -2.14 -0.83 -4.21
CA LEU A 105 -1.83 0.50 -4.75
C LEU A 105 -0.48 0.96 -4.22
N SER A 106 0.40 1.35 -5.13
CA SER A 106 1.73 1.86 -4.83
C SER A 106 1.93 3.26 -5.41
N PRO A 107 2.54 4.20 -4.67
CA PRO A 107 2.86 5.53 -5.20
C PRO A 107 3.92 5.49 -6.31
N ILE A 108 4.67 4.38 -6.43
CA ILE A 108 5.68 4.18 -7.47
C ILE A 108 5.51 2.83 -8.18
N ALA A 109 5.98 2.74 -9.42
CA ALA A 109 6.00 1.48 -10.13
C ALA A 109 6.91 0.47 -9.41
N PHE A 110 6.37 -0.69 -9.05
CA PHE A 110 7.17 -1.77 -8.49
C PHE A 110 8.02 -2.43 -9.58
N PRO A 111 9.29 -2.80 -9.27
CA PRO A 111 10.06 -3.71 -10.10
C PRO A 111 9.58 -5.17 -9.92
N ILE A 112 8.27 -5.41 -9.93
CA ILE A 112 7.72 -6.76 -9.95
C ILE A 112 7.85 -7.24 -11.40
N ASN A 113 8.76 -8.19 -11.61
CA ASN A 113 8.85 -8.90 -12.88
C ASN A 113 7.56 -9.70 -13.05
N THR A 114 6.59 -9.17 -13.79
CA THR A 114 5.37 -9.89 -14.16
C THR A 114 5.70 -10.97 -15.18
N GLN A 115 6.39 -12.01 -14.73
CA GLN A 115 6.30 -13.33 -15.34
C GLN A 115 5.49 -14.20 -14.38
N ALA A 116 4.20 -13.91 -14.30
CA ALA A 116 3.24 -14.92 -13.88
C ALA A 116 3.28 -16.02 -14.96
N ARG A 117 3.69 -17.22 -14.56
CA ARG A 117 3.52 -18.43 -15.37
C ARG A 117 2.19 -19.07 -15.01
#